data_AF-A0A851P6G8-F1
#
_entry.id   AF-A0A851P6G8-F1
#
_cell.length_a   1.000
_cell.length_b   1.000
_cell.length_c   1.000
_cell.angle_alpha   90.00
_cell.angle_beta   90.00
_cell.angle_gamma   90.00
#
_symmetry.space_group_name_H-M   'P 1'
#
loop_
_entity.id
_entity.type
_entity.pdbx_description
1 polymer ?
#
loop_
_entity_poly.entity_id
_entity_poly.type
_entity_poly.pdbx_seq_one_letter_code
_entity_poly.pdbx_strand_id
1 'polypeptide(L)'
;DEKDLCSGRPADSMVALPNGTLAVFRGHYYWLLNGRSPPTTNPRRISEGWGIPSPIDTVFSRCNCDGKTFFIKGPLYWRFTNGVMDKGYPKPLANGFAGLSGKIKTALPVASYNGRPESVYFIKRDGNMQKYVYRQEPAKKCQRRARITIRYPAFVPRLVIRRRFQRSVRMPTIIQTVRINPYPSAFNRHTVTLPNSSFLLLAGVLHKEIKVTAYWRGLPKVVHSMLSVPNYSKPDGYDYYAFSYNRYYSLDVGKRIARPVTALTGKTVSKDWYNCP
;
A
#
# COMPACT_ATOMS: atom_id res chain seq x y z
N ASP A 1 -16.14 20.20 -7.08
CA ASP A 1 -16.15 20.26 -5.61
C ASP A 1 -14.95 19.49 -5.06
N GLU A 2 -14.26 19.98 -4.01
CA GLU A 2 -13.18 19.25 -3.33
C GLU A 2 -13.67 18.03 -2.54
N LYS A 3 -14.96 17.99 -2.21
CA LYS A 3 -15.61 16.88 -1.48
C LYS A 3 -16.17 15.77 -2.39
N ASP A 4 -16.09 15.94 -3.71
CA ASP A 4 -16.55 14.94 -4.67
C ASP A 4 -15.42 13.99 -5.06
N LEU A 5 -15.36 12.80 -4.46
CA LEU A 5 -14.34 11.80 -4.79
C LEU A 5 -14.48 11.26 -6.23
N CYS A 6 -15.65 11.41 -6.85
CA CYS A 6 -15.94 10.98 -8.22
C CYS A 6 -15.56 12.03 -9.28
N SER A 7 -15.00 13.18 -8.87
CA SER A 7 -14.60 14.26 -9.77
C SER A 7 -13.42 13.94 -10.71
N GLY A 8 -12.90 12.71 -10.69
CA GLY A 8 -11.71 12.28 -11.44
C GLY A 8 -10.37 12.84 -10.95
N ARG A 9 -10.36 13.70 -9.93
CA ARG A 9 -9.14 14.22 -9.31
C ARG A 9 -8.44 13.12 -8.50
N PRO A 10 -7.11 13.01 -8.56
CA PRO A 10 -6.37 11.99 -7.81
C PRO A 10 -6.56 12.13 -6.30
N ALA A 11 -6.54 10.99 -5.60
CA ALA A 11 -6.35 10.96 -4.16
C ALA A 11 -4.88 11.27 -3.80
N ASP A 12 -4.66 11.91 -2.65
CA ASP A 12 -3.32 12.14 -2.11
C ASP A 12 -2.71 10.86 -1.55
N SER A 13 -3.52 10.01 -0.92
CA SER A 13 -3.05 8.72 -0.40
C SER A 13 -4.20 7.75 -0.16
N MET A 14 -3.90 6.45 -0.16
CA MET A 14 -4.87 5.38 0.09
C MET A 14 -4.27 4.36 1.05
N VAL A 15 -5.07 3.79 1.95
CA VAL A 15 -4.61 2.74 2.87
C VAL A 15 -5.70 1.72 3.16
N ALA A 16 -5.31 0.44 3.16
CA ALA A 16 -6.12 -0.66 3.65
C ALA A 16 -6.09 -0.64 5.19
N LEU A 17 -7.26 -0.46 5.83
CA LEU A 17 -7.37 -0.44 7.27
C LEU A 17 -7.64 -1.83 7.84
N PRO A 18 -7.24 -2.11 9.10
CA PRO A 18 -7.48 -3.39 9.76
C PRO A 18 -8.96 -3.80 9.88
N ASN A 19 -9.89 -2.86 9.78
CA ASN A 19 -11.33 -3.11 9.85
C ASN A 19 -11.96 -3.54 8.50
N GLY A 20 -11.15 -3.73 7.44
CA GLY A 20 -11.64 -4.15 6.13
C GLY A 20 -12.14 -3.01 5.24
N THR A 21 -11.94 -1.76 5.66
CA THR A 21 -12.27 -0.59 4.85
C THR A 21 -11.04 -0.05 4.12
N LEU A 22 -11.26 0.49 2.92
CA LEU A 22 -10.27 1.24 2.19
C LEU A 22 -10.46 2.73 2.50
N ALA A 23 -9.48 3.33 3.17
CA ALA A 23 -9.49 4.77 3.43
C ALA A 23 -8.79 5.51 2.29
N VAL A 24 -9.47 6.52 1.75
CA VAL A 24 -8.98 7.36 0.65
C VAL A 24 -8.88 8.80 1.14
N PHE A 25 -7.74 9.44 0.99
CA PHE A 25 -7.44 10.77 1.51
C PHE A 25 -7.24 11.75 0.36
N ARG A 26 -7.83 12.94 0.47
CA ARG A 26 -7.63 14.04 -0.49
C ARG A 26 -7.85 15.38 0.19
N GLY A 27 -6.86 16.26 0.12
CA GLY A 27 -6.88 17.55 0.82
C GLY A 27 -7.09 17.36 2.32
N HIS A 28 -8.11 18.04 2.86
CA HIS A 28 -8.46 17.99 4.28
C HIS A 28 -9.41 16.85 4.67
N TYR A 29 -9.76 15.99 3.71
CA TYR A 29 -10.87 15.06 3.83
C TYR A 29 -10.45 13.61 3.57
N TYR A 30 -11.25 12.67 4.08
CA TYR A 30 -11.13 11.26 3.75
C TYR A 30 -12.48 10.55 3.65
N TRP A 31 -12.51 9.49 2.85
CA TRP A 31 -13.65 8.60 2.64
C TRP A 31 -13.29 7.19 3.10
N LEU A 32 -14.25 6.49 3.67
CA LEU A 32 -14.15 5.06 3.98
C LEU A 32 -14.97 4.29 2.97
N LEU A 33 -14.30 3.48 2.16
CA LEU A 33 -14.93 2.69 1.10
C LEU A 33 -15.05 1.23 1.52
N ASN A 34 -16.19 0.63 1.19
CA ASN A 34 -16.50 -0.78 1.40
C ASN A 34 -16.46 -1.60 0.09
N GLY A 35 -16.24 -0.94 -1.05
CA GLY A 35 -16.19 -1.53 -2.38
C GLY A 35 -17.53 -2.02 -2.94
N ARG A 36 -18.67 -1.60 -2.36
CA ARG A 36 -20.02 -1.97 -2.80
C ARG A 36 -20.88 -0.77 -3.18
N SER A 37 -20.74 0.32 -2.45
CA SER A 37 -21.50 1.55 -2.64
C SER A 37 -20.56 2.66 -3.14
N PRO A 38 -21.09 3.64 -3.89
CA PRO A 38 -20.37 4.86 -4.19
C PRO A 38 -19.87 5.58 -2.91
N PRO A 39 -18.91 6.51 -3.03
CA PRO A 39 -18.42 7.27 -1.89
C PRO A 39 -19.51 8.16 -1.29
N THR A 40 -19.46 8.39 0.03
CA THR A 40 -20.34 9.36 0.69
C THR A 40 -20.12 10.77 0.15
N THR A 41 -21.20 11.54 0.02
CA THR A 41 -21.18 12.96 -0.33
C THR A 41 -20.66 13.85 0.81
N ASN A 42 -20.67 13.33 2.05
CA ASN A 42 -20.19 14.01 3.25
C ASN A 42 -18.93 13.33 3.77
N PRO A 43 -17.73 13.68 3.25
CA PRO A 43 -16.49 13.11 3.73
C PRO A 43 -16.14 13.59 5.14
N ARG A 44 -15.29 12.81 5.80
CA ARG A 44 -14.81 13.10 7.15
C ARG A 44 -13.59 14.02 7.08
N ARG A 45 -13.45 14.95 8.02
CA ARG A 45 -12.24 15.78 8.16
C ARG A 45 -11.12 14.96 8.79
N ILE A 46 -9.93 15.03 8.23
CA ILE A 46 -8.76 14.28 8.74
C ILE A 46 -8.43 14.71 10.18
N SER A 47 -8.47 16.01 10.46
CA SER A 47 -8.17 16.56 11.79
C SER A 47 -9.12 16.07 12.88
N GLU A 48 -10.40 15.91 12.56
CA GLU A 48 -11.41 15.43 13.50
C GLU A 48 -11.36 13.90 13.65
N GLY A 49 -11.26 13.18 12.52
CA GLY A 49 -11.31 11.72 12.52
C GLY A 49 -10.04 11.04 13.03
N TRP A 50 -8.88 11.67 12.85
CA TRP A 50 -7.58 11.10 13.22
C TRP A 50 -6.81 11.93 14.24
N GLY A 51 -7.24 13.15 14.55
CA GLY A 51 -6.52 14.03 15.49
C GLY A 51 -5.15 14.48 14.98
N ILE A 52 -4.95 14.54 13.65
CA ILE A 52 -3.66 14.93 13.04
C ILE A 52 -3.82 16.15 12.12
N PRO A 53 -2.74 16.93 11.90
CA PRO A 53 -2.80 18.06 10.99
C PRO A 53 -3.07 17.62 9.54
N SER A 54 -3.83 18.43 8.80
CA SER A 54 -4.21 18.18 7.40
C SER A 54 -3.76 19.33 6.49
N PRO A 55 -3.59 19.13 5.17
CA PRO A 55 -3.56 17.83 4.48
C PRO A 55 -2.33 17.00 4.88
N ILE A 56 -2.41 15.68 4.68
CA ILE A 56 -1.28 14.76 4.89
C ILE A 56 -0.46 14.61 3.61
N ASP A 57 0.81 14.21 3.71
CA ASP A 57 1.61 13.87 2.54
C ASP A 57 1.37 12.43 2.08
N THR A 58 1.34 11.47 3.01
CA THR A 58 1.05 10.06 2.70
C THR A 58 0.60 9.30 3.95
N VAL A 59 -0.12 8.20 3.74
CA VAL A 59 -0.46 7.22 4.77
C VAL A 59 -0.17 5.80 4.26
N PHE A 60 0.31 4.92 5.14
CA PHE A 60 0.48 3.50 4.83
C PHE A 60 0.35 2.64 6.09
N SER A 61 0.01 1.36 5.92
CA SER A 61 0.01 0.36 7.00
C SER A 61 1.13 -0.65 6.77
N ARG A 62 1.83 -1.04 7.83
CA ARG A 62 2.84 -2.10 7.75
C ARG A 62 2.22 -3.41 7.29
N CYS A 63 2.96 -4.15 6.47
CA CYS A 63 2.55 -5.46 5.96
C CYS A 63 3.01 -6.57 6.92
N ASN A 64 2.72 -6.41 8.21
CA ASN A 64 3.08 -7.34 9.28
C ASN A 64 1.88 -7.64 10.18
N CYS A 65 2.08 -8.50 11.18
CA CYS A 65 1.00 -8.90 12.08
C CYS A 65 0.45 -7.78 12.96
N ASP A 66 1.24 -6.74 13.25
CA ASP A 66 0.75 -5.62 14.07
C ASP A 66 -0.13 -4.70 13.22
N GLY A 67 0.22 -4.49 11.94
CA GLY A 67 -0.56 -3.71 10.98
C GLY A 67 -0.64 -2.23 11.34
N LYS A 68 0.39 -1.70 12.00
CA LYS A 68 0.44 -0.30 12.43
C LYS A 68 0.33 0.64 11.22
N THR A 69 -0.48 1.69 11.37
CA THR A 69 -0.70 2.70 10.34
C THR A 69 0.14 3.93 10.62
N PHE A 70 0.79 4.47 9.60
CA PHE A 70 1.71 5.59 9.68
C PHE A 70 1.20 6.71 8.79
N PHE A 71 1.04 7.90 9.37
CA PHE A 71 0.77 9.14 8.62
C PHE A 71 2.03 9.98 8.59
N ILE A 72 2.36 10.55 7.43
CA ILE A 72 3.48 11.46 7.24
C ILE A 72 2.93 12.82 6.84
N LYS A 73 3.47 13.87 7.47
CA LYS A 73 3.25 15.27 7.07
C LYS A 73 4.51 16.07 7.37
N GLY A 74 5.13 16.61 6.33
CA GLY A 74 6.38 17.34 6.41
C GLY A 74 7.46 16.50 7.11
N PRO A 75 8.17 17.05 8.11
CA PRO A 75 9.26 16.36 8.80
C PRO A 75 8.77 15.43 9.92
N LEU A 76 7.45 15.26 10.11
CA LEU A 76 6.86 14.50 11.20
C LEU A 76 6.08 13.30 10.69
N TYR A 77 5.97 12.29 11.56
CA TYR A 77 5.07 11.17 11.35
C TYR A 77 4.30 10.82 12.63
N TRP A 78 3.09 10.28 12.42
CA TRP A 78 2.20 9.76 13.45
C TRP A 78 2.05 8.27 13.25
N ARG A 79 1.95 7.51 14.33
CA ARG A 79 1.78 6.05 14.30
C ARG A 79 0.53 5.67 15.06
N PHE A 80 -0.26 4.78 14.47
CA PHE A 80 -1.51 4.29 15.02
C PHE A 80 -1.50 2.78 15.14
N THR A 81 -2.07 2.29 16.23
CA THR A 81 -2.35 0.87 16.45
C THR A 81 -3.87 0.72 16.61
N ASN A 82 -4.51 -0.07 15.74
CA ASN A 82 -5.97 -0.29 15.77
C ASN A 82 -6.81 1.00 15.78
N GLY A 83 -6.35 2.04 15.07
CA GLY A 83 -7.06 3.34 14.99
C GLY A 83 -6.78 4.30 16.13
N VAL A 84 -6.00 3.90 17.15
CA VAL A 84 -5.59 4.78 18.25
C VAL A 84 -4.16 5.24 18.04
N MET A 85 -3.90 6.54 18.24
CA MET A 85 -2.54 7.10 18.13
C MET A 85 -1.66 6.56 19.25
N ASP A 86 -0.48 6.04 18.91
CA ASP A 86 0.48 5.54 19.90
C ASP A 86 1.01 6.70 20.77
N LYS A 87 1.21 6.46 22.08
CA LYS A 87 1.77 7.45 23.01
C LYS A 87 3.14 7.97 22.54
N GLY A 88 3.35 9.28 22.65
CA GLY A 88 4.61 9.95 22.29
C GLY A 88 4.78 10.22 20.80
N TYR A 89 3.68 10.24 20.04
CA TYR A 89 3.63 10.71 18.66
C TYR A 89 2.98 12.11 18.58
N PRO A 90 3.35 12.95 17.60
CA PRO A 90 4.25 12.67 16.46
C PRO A 90 5.73 12.55 16.83
N LYS A 91 6.52 12.00 15.91
CA LYS A 91 7.99 11.94 16.01
C LYS A 91 8.65 12.46 14.72
N PRO A 92 9.92 12.88 14.77
CA PRO A 92 10.68 13.23 13.58
C PRO A 92 10.78 12.06 12.60
N LEU A 93 10.47 12.29 11.32
CA LEU A 93 10.52 11.29 10.26
C LEU A 93 11.92 10.69 10.13
N ALA A 94 12.95 11.52 10.21
CA ALA A 94 14.35 11.10 10.16
C ALA A 94 14.68 10.10 11.28
N ASN A 95 14.18 10.30 12.50
CA ASN A 95 14.44 9.39 13.61
C ASN A 95 13.72 8.05 13.43
N GLY A 96 12.50 8.08 12.87
CA GLY A 96 11.70 6.87 12.67
C GLY A 96 12.16 5.99 11.50
N PHE A 97 12.81 6.57 10.50
CA PHE A 97 13.14 5.92 9.23
C PHE A 97 14.61 6.15 8.83
N ALA A 98 15.53 6.09 9.79
CA ALA A 98 16.98 6.09 9.60
C ALA A 98 17.49 7.21 8.67
N GLY A 99 17.11 8.45 8.97
CA GLY A 99 17.55 9.65 8.24
C GLY A 99 16.68 10.03 7.04
N LEU A 100 15.51 9.39 6.85
CA LEU A 100 14.60 9.75 5.76
C LEU A 100 14.23 11.24 5.82
N SER A 101 14.45 11.92 4.70
CA SER A 101 14.28 13.36 4.56
C SER A 101 13.73 13.73 3.18
N GLY A 102 13.39 15.00 2.99
CA GLY A 102 12.79 15.52 1.77
C GLY A 102 11.27 15.42 1.75
N LYS A 103 10.67 15.86 0.64
CA LYS A 103 9.21 15.90 0.47
C LYS A 103 8.70 14.55 -0.02
N ILE A 104 8.18 13.73 0.90
CA ILE A 104 7.57 12.44 0.57
C ILE A 104 6.25 12.69 -0.18
N LYS A 105 6.03 11.98 -1.28
CA LYS A 105 4.79 12.02 -2.06
C LYS A 105 3.87 10.83 -1.77
N THR A 106 4.43 9.62 -1.70
CA THR A 106 3.67 8.41 -1.38
C THR A 106 4.60 7.33 -0.83
N ALA A 107 4.03 6.35 -0.15
CA ALA A 107 4.75 5.20 0.38
C ALA A 107 4.10 3.88 -0.08
N LEU A 108 4.92 2.89 -0.46
CA LEU A 108 4.47 1.53 -0.74
C LEU A 108 5.03 0.56 0.31
N PRO A 109 4.22 0.10 1.28
CA PRO A 109 4.64 -0.94 2.22
C PRO A 109 4.65 -2.30 1.53
N VAL A 110 5.66 -3.11 1.77
CA VAL A 110 5.85 -4.41 1.12
C VAL A 110 6.12 -5.47 2.17
N ALA A 111 5.36 -6.57 2.10
CA ALA A 111 5.51 -7.70 2.99
C ALA A 111 6.85 -8.41 2.79
N SER A 112 7.34 -9.00 3.88
CA SER A 112 8.43 -9.97 3.82
C SER A 112 7.97 -11.22 3.08
N TYR A 113 8.79 -11.73 2.15
CA TYR A 113 8.47 -12.95 1.39
C TYR A 113 9.70 -13.55 0.73
N ASN A 114 9.89 -14.87 0.84
CA ASN A 114 11.00 -15.61 0.19
C ASN A 114 12.37 -14.91 0.32
N GLY A 115 12.77 -14.57 1.55
CA GLY A 115 14.04 -13.89 1.82
C GLY A 115 14.05 -12.38 1.54
N ARG A 116 13.02 -11.83 0.89
CA ARG A 116 12.81 -10.37 0.82
C ARG A 116 12.34 -9.90 2.21
N PRO A 117 13.03 -8.96 2.86
CA PRO A 117 12.59 -8.42 4.15
C PRO A 117 11.40 -7.46 3.97
N GLU A 118 10.64 -7.26 5.06
CA GLU A 118 9.59 -6.22 5.10
C GLU A 118 10.22 -4.85 4.84
N SER A 119 9.61 -4.07 3.96
CA SER A 119 10.16 -2.76 3.59
C SER A 119 9.07 -1.76 3.23
N VAL A 120 9.45 -0.48 3.16
CA VAL A 120 8.62 0.58 2.59
C VAL A 120 9.44 1.31 1.54
N TYR A 121 8.84 1.50 0.38
CA TYR A 121 9.39 2.34 -0.67
C TYR A 121 8.78 3.74 -0.55
N PHE A 122 9.59 4.73 -0.20
CA PHE A 122 9.17 6.13 -0.15
C PHE A 122 9.49 6.78 -1.48
N ILE A 123 8.46 7.25 -2.18
CA ILE A 123 8.60 8.07 -3.39
C ILE A 123 8.57 9.52 -2.98
N LYS A 124 9.56 10.29 -3.43
CA LYS A 124 9.70 11.72 -3.21
C LYS A 124 9.09 12.52 -4.36
N ARG A 125 8.76 13.78 -4.11
CA ARG A 125 8.14 14.68 -5.12
C ARG A 125 9.06 15.02 -6.30
N ASP A 126 10.37 14.85 -6.15
CA ASP A 126 11.38 15.04 -7.20
C ASP A 126 11.51 13.83 -8.16
N GLY A 127 10.74 12.76 -7.94
CA GLY A 127 10.78 11.54 -8.77
C GLY A 127 11.83 10.53 -8.35
N ASN A 128 12.54 10.78 -7.24
CA ASN A 128 13.41 9.80 -6.62
C ASN A 128 12.65 8.95 -5.58
N MET A 129 13.28 7.85 -5.17
CA MET A 129 12.78 6.99 -4.11
C MET A 129 13.89 6.46 -3.21
N GLN A 130 13.51 6.13 -1.98
CA GLN A 130 14.34 5.40 -1.03
C GLN A 130 13.59 4.20 -0.48
N LYS A 131 14.31 3.10 -0.28
CA LYS A 131 13.78 1.88 0.34
C LYS A 131 14.23 1.82 1.78
N TYR A 132 13.28 1.83 2.72
CA TYR A 132 13.53 1.52 4.11
C TYR A 132 13.23 0.04 4.37
N VAL A 133 14.19 -0.69 4.93
CA VAL A 133 14.03 -2.08 5.36
C VAL A 133 13.89 -2.08 6.87
N TYR A 134 12.80 -2.66 7.37
CA TYR A 134 12.61 -2.81 8.81
C TYR A 134 13.65 -3.76 9.40
N ARG A 135 13.94 -3.57 10.68
CA ARG A 135 14.68 -4.58 11.45
C ARG A 135 13.95 -5.92 11.34
N GLN A 136 14.71 -6.98 11.13
CA GLN A 136 14.16 -8.33 11.20
C GLN A 136 13.82 -8.64 12.65
N GLU A 137 12.53 -8.66 12.94
CA GLU A 137 11.99 -9.13 14.21
C GLU A 137 11.76 -10.65 14.12
N PRO A 138 11.81 -11.39 15.25
CA PRO A 138 11.45 -12.80 15.26
C PRO A 138 10.06 -12.99 14.62
N ALA A 139 9.88 -14.06 13.85
CA ALA A 139 8.63 -14.34 13.18
C ALA A 139 7.48 -14.48 14.20
N LYS A 140 6.72 -13.41 14.39
CA LYS A 140 5.55 -13.39 15.27
C LYS A 140 4.40 -14.08 14.52
N LYS A 141 3.85 -15.14 15.09
CA LYS A 141 2.57 -15.69 14.59
C LYS A 141 1.52 -14.61 14.75
N CYS A 142 0.90 -14.19 13.64
CA CYS A 142 -0.27 -13.33 13.72
C CYS A 142 -1.29 -14.07 14.57
N GLN A 143 -1.74 -13.46 15.68
CA GLN A 143 -2.90 -14.00 16.40
C GLN A 143 -4.05 -14.16 15.41
N ARG A 144 -4.99 -15.08 15.67
CA ARG A 144 -6.18 -15.31 14.83
C ARG A 144 -7.03 -14.04 14.76
N ARG A 145 -6.58 -13.06 13.98
CA ARG A 145 -7.35 -11.89 13.60
C ARG A 145 -8.42 -12.38 12.64
N ALA A 146 -9.63 -11.84 12.79
CA ALA A 146 -10.67 -12.03 11.79
C ALA A 146 -10.08 -11.74 10.41
N ARG A 147 -10.30 -12.63 9.43
CA ARG A 147 -9.81 -12.43 8.06
C ARG A 147 -10.35 -11.11 7.53
N ILE A 148 -9.48 -10.13 7.35
CA ILE A 148 -9.84 -8.81 6.86
C ILE A 148 -10.21 -8.97 5.39
N THR A 149 -11.48 -8.73 5.06
CA THR A 149 -11.97 -8.82 3.68
C THR A 149 -12.18 -7.42 3.15
N ILE A 150 -11.24 -6.94 2.33
CA ILE A 150 -11.41 -5.72 1.56
C ILE A 150 -11.92 -6.11 0.18
N ARG A 151 -13.00 -5.48 -0.29
CA ARG A 151 -13.44 -5.64 -1.67
C ARG A 151 -12.72 -4.61 -2.54
N TYR A 152 -12.02 -5.11 -3.55
CA TYR A 152 -11.26 -4.28 -4.49
C TYR A 152 -11.20 -4.99 -5.87
N PRO A 153 -10.96 -4.24 -6.95
CA PRO A 153 -10.89 -4.78 -8.31
C PRO A 153 -9.55 -5.49 -8.54
N ALA A 154 -9.40 -6.70 -7.99
CA ALA A 154 -8.18 -7.48 -8.10
C ALA A 154 -7.82 -7.74 -9.58
N PHE A 155 -6.63 -7.31 -9.99
CA PHE A 155 -6.14 -7.53 -11.36
C PHE A 155 -5.40 -8.85 -11.47
N VAL A 156 -5.94 -9.77 -12.27
CA VAL A 156 -5.26 -11.02 -12.63
C VAL A 156 -4.91 -10.96 -14.11
N PRO A 157 -3.61 -10.89 -14.48
CA PRO A 157 -3.22 -10.93 -15.88
C PRO A 157 -3.59 -12.30 -16.47
N ARG A 158 -4.36 -12.33 -17.55
CA ARG A 158 -4.57 -13.56 -18.32
C ARG A 158 -3.26 -13.93 -19.03
N LEU A 159 -2.87 -15.20 -18.93
CA LEU A 159 -1.85 -15.78 -19.81
C LEU A 159 -2.44 -15.84 -21.21
N VAL A 160 -2.01 -14.97 -22.11
CA VAL A 160 -2.30 -15.13 -23.53
C VAL A 160 -1.34 -16.19 -24.06
N ILE A 161 -1.78 -17.46 -24.07
CA ILE A 161 -1.14 -18.47 -24.92
C ILE A 161 -1.38 -17.98 -26.35
N ARG A 162 -0.32 -17.58 -27.06
CA ARG A 162 -0.41 -17.16 -28.47
C ARG A 162 -0.84 -18.36 -29.33
N ARG A 163 -2.14 -18.65 -29.40
CA ARG A 163 -2.72 -19.29 -30.58
C ARG A 163 -3.14 -18.14 -31.50
N ARG A 164 -2.68 -18.18 -32.75
CA ARG A 164 -3.03 -17.21 -33.80
C ARG A 164 -4.55 -17.17 -33.96
N PHE A 165 -5.21 -16.20 -33.33
CA PHE A 165 -6.34 -15.41 -33.82
C PHE A 165 -6.92 -14.59 -32.66
N GLN A 166 -6.96 -13.26 -32.79
CA GLN A 166 -7.61 -12.37 -31.84
C GLN A 166 -9.09 -12.18 -32.23
N ARG A 167 -9.99 -12.36 -31.26
CA ARG A 167 -11.24 -11.60 -31.19
C ARG A 167 -11.25 -10.79 -29.90
N SER A 168 -11.70 -9.55 -29.97
CA SER A 168 -11.90 -8.66 -28.82
C SER A 168 -13.00 -9.22 -27.93
N VAL A 169 -12.61 -9.94 -26.88
CA VAL A 169 -13.55 -10.45 -25.88
C VAL A 169 -13.41 -9.60 -24.61
N ARG A 170 -14.52 -9.01 -24.19
CA ARG A 170 -14.69 -8.16 -23.00
C ARG A 170 -14.02 -8.80 -21.77
N MET A 171 -13.13 -8.07 -21.10
CA MET A 171 -12.42 -8.54 -19.89
C MET A 171 -13.36 -8.56 -18.67
N PRO A 172 -13.60 -9.71 -18.01
CA PRO A 172 -14.38 -9.74 -16.78
C PRO A 172 -13.54 -9.16 -15.62
N THR A 173 -14.10 -8.22 -14.85
CA THR A 173 -13.53 -7.87 -13.53
C THR A 173 -14.02 -8.90 -12.53
N ILE A 174 -13.09 -9.66 -11.97
CA ILE A 174 -13.38 -10.64 -10.92
C ILE A 174 -13.40 -9.88 -9.59
N ILE A 175 -14.60 -9.64 -9.06
CA ILE A 175 -14.76 -9.17 -7.67
C ILE A 175 -14.52 -10.40 -6.79
N GLN A 176 -13.33 -10.51 -6.21
CA GLN A 176 -13.04 -11.63 -5.32
C GLN A 176 -13.85 -11.47 -4.01
N THR A 177 -14.71 -12.46 -3.74
CA THR A 177 -15.30 -12.68 -2.41
C THR A 177 -14.95 -14.11 -2.01
N VAL A 178 -13.84 -14.29 -1.29
CA VAL A 178 -13.30 -15.62 -1.02
C VAL A 178 -13.89 -16.19 0.26
N ARG A 179 -14.60 -17.32 0.16
CA ARG A 179 -14.88 -18.25 1.27
C ARG A 179 -14.00 -19.50 1.09
N ILE A 180 -13.62 -20.13 2.21
CA ILE A 180 -13.15 -21.52 2.43
C ILE A 180 -11.93 -21.61 3.38
N ASN A 181 -11.95 -22.72 4.13
CA ASN A 181 -11.17 -23.16 5.29
C ASN A 181 -9.64 -23.10 5.19
N PRO A 182 -8.92 -23.01 6.32
CA PRO A 182 -7.48 -22.83 6.35
C PRO A 182 -6.76 -24.19 6.41
N TYR A 183 -5.79 -24.43 5.53
CA TYR A 183 -4.42 -24.91 5.82
C TYR A 183 -3.66 -24.93 4.50
N PRO A 184 -2.39 -24.47 4.49
CA PRO A 184 -1.34 -25.47 4.35
C PRO A 184 -0.24 -25.32 5.40
N SER A 185 0.41 -26.46 5.59
CA SER A 185 1.35 -26.86 6.61
C SER A 185 2.61 -26.00 6.69
N ALA A 186 3.14 -25.94 7.90
CA ALA A 186 4.44 -25.41 8.24
C ALA A 186 5.54 -26.02 7.35
N PHE A 187 6.43 -25.17 6.84
CA PHE A 187 7.70 -25.61 6.26
C PHE A 187 8.82 -25.06 7.16
N ASN A 188 9.45 -25.97 7.90
CA ASN A 188 10.58 -25.69 8.78
C ASN A 188 11.72 -25.06 7.98
N ARG A 189 12.40 -24.07 8.58
CA ARG A 189 13.74 -23.68 8.13
C ARG A 189 14.65 -23.43 9.34
N HIS A 190 15.78 -24.12 9.29
CA HIS A 190 16.84 -24.18 10.29
C HIS A 190 17.30 -22.79 10.74
N THR A 191 17.50 -22.65 12.05
CA THR A 191 18.12 -21.49 12.69
C THR A 191 19.63 -21.53 12.47
N VAL A 192 20.17 -20.54 11.76
CA VAL A 192 21.60 -20.22 11.77
C VAL A 192 21.81 -19.16 12.83
N THR A 193 22.40 -19.55 13.96
CA THR A 193 22.93 -18.63 14.98
C THR A 193 24.30 -18.13 14.53
N LEU A 194 24.44 -16.82 14.34
CA LEU A 194 25.75 -16.16 14.22
C LEU A 194 26.16 -15.61 15.60
N PRO A 195 27.42 -15.82 16.04
CA PRO A 195 27.88 -15.34 17.33
C PRO A 195 28.29 -13.85 17.25
N ASN A 196 27.88 -13.13 18.29
CA ASN A 196 28.46 -11.92 18.87
C ASN A 196 29.45 -11.10 18.02
N SER A 197 28.99 -9.97 17.50
CA SER A 197 29.80 -8.75 17.49
C SER A 197 28.93 -7.50 17.38
N SER A 198 29.25 -6.53 18.23
CA SER A 198 28.97 -5.09 18.08
C SER A 198 27.54 -4.59 18.38
N PHE A 199 27.44 -3.94 19.55
CA PHE A 199 26.57 -2.78 19.80
C PHE A 199 26.43 -1.91 18.53
N LEU A 200 25.22 -1.40 18.26
CA LEU A 200 24.79 -0.55 17.13
C LEU A 200 24.08 -1.31 15.97
N LEU A 201 22.76 -1.47 16.08
CA LEU A 201 21.77 -1.27 15.00
C LEU A 201 20.36 -1.50 15.58
N LEU A 202 19.90 -0.58 16.44
CA LEU A 202 18.54 -0.61 17.00
C LEU A 202 17.46 -0.11 16.01
N ALA A 203 17.87 0.44 14.86
CA ALA A 203 17.00 0.99 13.82
C ALA A 203 17.08 0.18 12.51
N GLY A 204 16.03 0.25 11.67
CA GLY A 204 16.07 -0.34 10.32
C GLY A 204 17.03 0.41 9.39
N VAL A 205 17.15 -0.08 8.15
CA VAL A 205 18.15 0.43 7.18
C VAL A 205 17.46 1.21 6.06
N LEU A 206 17.82 2.49 5.90
CA LEU A 206 17.42 3.30 4.75
C LEU A 206 18.47 3.18 3.64
N HIS A 207 18.04 2.75 2.46
CA HIS A 207 18.92 2.62 1.29
C HIS A 207 19.13 3.97 0.61
N LYS A 208 20.20 4.04 -0.19
CA LYS A 208 20.52 5.21 -1.03
C LYS A 208 19.35 5.55 -1.95
N GLU A 209 19.26 6.84 -2.23
CA GLU A 209 18.26 7.40 -3.12
C GLU A 209 18.52 7.02 -4.57
N ILE A 210 17.48 6.60 -5.26
CA ILE A 210 17.53 6.20 -6.68
C ILE A 210 16.33 6.74 -7.43
N LYS A 211 16.48 7.00 -8.73
CA LYS A 211 15.37 7.40 -9.59
C LYS A 211 14.33 6.29 -9.66
N VAL A 212 13.05 6.63 -9.48
CA VAL A 212 11.94 5.67 -9.52
C VAL A 212 11.93 4.87 -10.82
N THR A 213 12.14 5.54 -11.96
CA THR A 213 12.15 4.93 -13.30
C THR A 213 13.32 3.99 -13.55
N ALA A 214 14.42 4.13 -12.80
CA ALA A 214 15.56 3.22 -12.88
C ALA A 214 15.29 1.91 -12.14
N TYR A 215 14.42 1.94 -11.12
CA TYR A 215 14.08 0.76 -10.34
C TYR A 215 12.82 0.04 -10.83
N TRP A 216 11.76 0.78 -11.17
CA TRP A 216 10.47 0.24 -11.59
C TRP A 216 10.23 0.42 -13.10
N ARG A 217 10.06 -0.69 -13.81
CA ARG A 217 9.69 -0.67 -15.23
C ARG A 217 8.19 -0.43 -15.39
N GLY A 218 7.81 0.57 -16.19
CA GLY A 218 6.42 0.87 -16.55
C GLY A 218 5.64 1.69 -15.52
N LEU A 219 6.25 2.09 -14.41
CA LEU A 219 5.63 2.97 -13.43
C LEU A 219 5.59 4.40 -13.98
N PRO A 220 4.48 5.15 -13.84
CA PRO A 220 4.38 6.50 -14.38
C PRO A 220 5.31 7.47 -13.66
N LYS A 221 5.71 8.55 -14.36
CA LYS A 221 6.56 9.61 -13.78
C LYS A 221 5.92 10.26 -12.54
N VAL A 222 4.60 10.44 -12.57
CA VAL A 222 3.83 10.99 -11.45
C VAL A 222 3.02 9.87 -10.82
N VAL A 223 3.31 9.56 -9.56
CA VAL A 223 2.52 8.64 -8.73
C VAL A 223 1.89 9.45 -7.62
N HIS A 224 0.56 9.39 -7.51
CA HIS A 224 -0.18 10.14 -6.51
C HIS A 224 -0.28 9.35 -5.22
N SER A 225 -0.63 8.07 -5.30
CA SER A 225 -0.74 7.17 -4.16
C SER A 225 -0.29 5.76 -4.52
N MET A 226 0.10 5.00 -3.50
CA MET A 226 0.45 3.59 -3.58
C MET A 226 -0.26 2.83 -2.47
N LEU A 227 -0.64 1.59 -2.74
CA LEU A 227 -1.48 0.80 -1.86
C LEU A 227 -1.03 -0.65 -1.85
N SER A 228 -1.04 -1.23 -0.66
CA SER A 228 -0.87 -2.66 -0.45
C SER A 228 -2.15 -3.19 0.16
N VAL A 229 -2.80 -4.11 -0.53
CA VAL A 229 -4.09 -4.69 -0.14
C VAL A 229 -3.87 -6.13 0.30
N PRO A 230 -4.29 -6.52 1.52
CA PRO A 230 -4.20 -7.91 1.95
C PRO A 230 -4.89 -8.86 0.96
N ASN A 231 -4.14 -9.84 0.49
CA ASN A 231 -4.60 -10.93 -0.37
C ASN A 231 -3.96 -12.24 0.10
N TYR A 232 -4.65 -12.97 0.97
CA TYR A 232 -4.16 -14.24 1.52
C TYR A 232 -4.07 -15.38 0.49
N SER A 233 -4.60 -15.19 -0.72
CA SER A 233 -4.41 -16.14 -1.82
C SER A 233 -3.07 -15.94 -2.55
N LYS A 234 -2.37 -14.84 -2.28
CA LYS A 234 -1.02 -14.59 -2.79
C LYS A 234 0.03 -15.15 -1.83
N PRO A 235 1.16 -15.67 -2.36
CA PRO A 235 2.23 -16.19 -1.51
C PRO A 235 2.83 -15.17 -0.54
N ASP A 236 2.92 -13.89 -0.92
CA ASP A 236 3.39 -12.82 -0.04
C ASP A 236 2.26 -12.14 0.73
N GLY A 237 1.02 -12.58 0.55
CA GLY A 237 -0.15 -12.12 1.29
C GLY A 237 -0.72 -10.77 0.86
N TYR A 238 -0.24 -10.15 -0.23
CA TYR A 238 -0.69 -8.82 -0.66
C TYR A 238 -0.76 -8.67 -2.19
N ASP A 239 -1.69 -7.85 -2.66
CA ASP A 239 -1.61 -7.21 -3.97
C ASP A 239 -1.15 -5.76 -3.82
N TYR A 240 -0.34 -5.29 -4.77
CA TYR A 240 0.25 -3.95 -4.74
C TYR A 240 -0.21 -3.13 -5.93
N TYR A 241 -0.58 -1.88 -5.68
CA TYR A 241 -1.07 -0.96 -6.70
C TYR A 241 -0.43 0.42 -6.59
N ALA A 242 -0.29 1.08 -7.74
CA ALA A 242 0.02 2.50 -7.83
C ALA A 242 -1.08 3.23 -8.58
N PHE A 243 -1.33 4.47 -8.19
CA PHE A 243 -2.36 5.32 -8.76
C PHE A 243 -1.75 6.61 -9.30
N SER A 244 -2.16 6.99 -10.50
CA SER A 244 -1.74 8.21 -11.16
C SER A 244 -2.95 8.84 -11.83
N TYR A 245 -3.40 9.98 -11.31
CA TYR A 245 -4.67 10.58 -11.73
C TYR A 245 -5.80 9.54 -11.60
N ASN A 246 -6.66 9.42 -12.63
CA ASN A 246 -7.74 8.44 -12.67
C ASN A 246 -7.31 7.08 -13.26
N ARG A 247 -6.00 6.78 -13.28
CA ARG A 247 -5.42 5.53 -13.78
C ARG A 247 -4.73 4.75 -12.65
N TYR A 248 -4.73 3.42 -12.74
CA TYR A 248 -4.02 2.57 -11.79
C TYR A 248 -3.22 1.46 -12.45
N TYR A 249 -2.23 0.99 -11.70
CA TYR A 249 -1.22 0.04 -12.13
C TYR A 249 -1.11 -1.09 -11.11
N SER A 250 -1.05 -2.34 -11.58
CA SER A 250 -0.75 -3.49 -10.73
C SER A 250 0.76 -3.67 -10.68
N LEU A 251 1.31 -3.77 -9.46
CA LEU A 251 2.75 -3.85 -9.24
C LEU A 251 3.17 -5.28 -8.92
N ASP A 252 4.17 -5.75 -9.64
CA ASP A 252 4.90 -6.98 -9.34
C ASP A 252 6.22 -6.60 -8.69
N VAL A 253 6.24 -6.66 -7.36
CA VAL A 253 7.38 -6.19 -6.56
C VAL A 253 8.62 -7.04 -6.79
N GLY A 254 8.45 -8.35 -7.05
CA GLY A 254 9.56 -9.25 -7.34
C GLY A 254 10.23 -8.92 -8.66
N LYS A 255 9.44 -8.71 -9.72
CA LYS A 255 9.95 -8.36 -11.06
C LYS A 255 10.20 -6.87 -11.26
N ARG A 256 9.77 -6.03 -10.32
CA ARG A 256 9.82 -4.55 -10.39
C ARG A 256 9.10 -4.00 -11.62
N ILE A 257 7.93 -4.57 -11.94
CA ILE A 257 7.12 -4.19 -13.10
C ILE A 257 5.80 -3.59 -12.64
N ALA A 258 5.43 -2.44 -13.19
CA ALA A 258 4.10 -1.86 -13.08
C ALA A 258 3.33 -2.11 -14.38
N ARG A 259 2.20 -2.80 -14.29
CA ARG A 259 1.32 -3.10 -15.44
C ARG A 259 0.17 -2.08 -15.49
N PRO A 260 -0.05 -1.37 -16.60
CA PRO A 260 -1.06 -0.31 -16.68
C PRO A 260 -2.47 -0.89 -16.81
N VAL A 261 -3.13 -1.19 -15.69
CA VAL A 261 -4.43 -1.87 -15.69
C VAL A 261 -5.48 -1.06 -16.45
N THR A 262 -5.57 0.24 -16.20
CA THR A 262 -6.52 1.12 -16.88
C THR A 262 -6.34 1.13 -18.40
N ALA A 263 -5.11 1.10 -18.90
CA ALA A 263 -4.85 1.04 -20.33
C ALA A 263 -5.26 -0.32 -20.94
N LEU A 264 -5.13 -1.40 -20.18
CA LEU A 264 -5.45 -2.75 -20.62
C LEU A 264 -6.95 -3.07 -20.55
N THR A 265 -7.69 -2.47 -19.61
CA THR A 265 -9.09 -2.82 -19.33
C THR A 265 -10.09 -1.71 -19.66
N GLY A 266 -9.62 -0.47 -19.88
CA GLY A 266 -10.46 0.72 -20.00
C GLY A 266 -11.07 1.19 -18.68
N LYS A 267 -10.78 0.51 -17.56
CA LYS A 267 -11.40 0.81 -16.26
C LYS A 267 -10.58 1.81 -15.46
N THR A 268 -11.25 2.82 -14.90
CA THR A 268 -10.63 3.94 -14.18
C THR A 268 -10.70 3.74 -12.68
N VAL A 269 -9.93 4.53 -11.93
CA VAL A 269 -9.95 4.49 -10.46
C VAL A 269 -11.34 4.83 -9.93
N SER A 270 -11.95 5.88 -10.45
CA SER A 270 -13.28 6.34 -10.03
C SER A 270 -14.34 5.25 -10.23
N LYS A 271 -14.29 4.53 -11.34
CA LYS A 271 -15.25 3.47 -11.64
C LYS A 271 -14.98 2.18 -10.84
N ASP A 272 -13.74 1.69 -10.85
CA ASP A 272 -13.42 0.36 -10.31
C ASP A 272 -13.11 0.34 -8.82
N TRP A 273 -12.45 1.38 -8.31
CA TRP A 273 -12.04 1.44 -6.90
C TRP A 273 -13.03 2.21 -6.05
N TYR A 274 -13.64 3.26 -6.59
CA TYR A 274 -14.56 4.12 -5.85
C TYR A 274 -16.03 3.78 -6.11
N ASN A 275 -16.34 2.97 -7.14
CA ASN A 275 -17.70 2.61 -7.54
C ASN A 275 -18.57 3.86 -7.82
N CYS A 276 -17.99 4.86 -8.48
CA CYS A 276 -18.69 6.04 -8.93
C CYS A 276 -19.69 5.71 -10.06
N PRO A 277 -20.83 6.42 -10.12
CA PRO A 277 -21.82 6.28 -11.19
C PRO A 277 -21.24 6.62 -12.58
#